data_AF-A0A8T1YM27-F1
#
_entry.id   AF-A0A8T1YM27-F1
#
_cell.length_a   1.000
_cell.length_b   1.000
_cell.length_c   1.000
_cell.angle_alpha   90.00
_cell.angle_beta   90.00
_cell.angle_gamma   90.00
#
_symmetry.space_group_name_H-M   'P 1'
#
loop_
_entity.id
_entity.type
_entity.pdbx_description
1 polymer ?
#
loop_
_entity_poly.entity_id
_entity_poly.type
_entity_poly.pdbx_seq_one_letter_code
_entity_poly.pdbx_strand_id
1 'polypeptide(L)'
;MSRKLIYRNRALCFVLILFSFLYRFAARNLPEAEESTANATQIIHVSNSTWHDFSRLVDVQIGSHVNGVSELKRYLHRFGYVNDGSESFSDVFDGPLESAISLYQENLGLPITGRLDTSTVSLMSLPRCGVSDTHMIINNDVIHTTAHYTYFNGKPKWNRDTLTYAISKTHKLDYLTSEDVKTVFRRAFSQWSSVIPVSFEEVDDFSAADLKIGFYAGDHGDGLPFDGVLGTLAHAFAPENGRLHLDAAETWVVDDDFKGYSEVAVDLESVATHEIGHLLGLGHSSQESAVMYPSLRPRTKKVDLTVDDVAGVLKLYGANPKLRLDSLTQSEDSIKNGTVSRRFLSGNFIGYVLLVVVLILFL
;
A
#
# COMPACT_ATOMS: atom_id res chain seq x y z
N MET A 1 14.10 12.72 54.06
CA MET A 1 14.23 12.39 52.63
C MET A 1 13.08 11.43 52.25
N SER A 2 11.83 11.91 52.34
CA SER A 2 10.95 12.34 51.22
C SER A 2 10.49 11.17 50.33
N ARG A 3 9.47 10.39 50.68
CA ARG A 3 8.01 10.68 50.52
C ARG A 3 7.55 11.16 49.12
N LYS A 4 8.33 10.96 48.05
CA LYS A 4 7.89 11.26 46.66
C LYS A 4 7.64 10.04 45.74
N LEU A 5 7.89 8.80 46.17
CA LEU A 5 7.79 7.64 45.27
C LEU A 5 6.45 6.86 45.33
N ILE A 6 5.58 7.14 46.30
CA ILE A 6 4.33 6.36 46.48
C ILE A 6 3.09 7.02 45.84
N TYR A 7 3.19 8.28 45.39
CA TYR A 7 2.07 8.99 44.77
C TYR A 7 1.97 8.83 43.24
N ARG A 8 3.00 8.31 42.56
CA ARG A 8 3.00 8.18 41.09
C ARG A 8 2.29 6.94 40.54
N ASN A 9 2.05 5.93 41.39
CA ASN A 9 1.35 4.69 40.99
C ASN A 9 -0.13 4.63 41.40
N ARG A 10 -0.66 5.64 42.12
CA ARG A 10 -2.08 5.66 42.52
C ARG A 10 -2.98 6.45 41.56
N ALA A 11 -2.42 7.39 40.80
CA ALA A 11 -3.16 8.10 39.75
C ALA A 11 -3.39 7.21 38.51
N LEU A 12 -2.46 6.29 38.19
CA LEU A 12 -2.57 5.39 37.03
C LEU A 12 -3.68 4.33 37.20
N CYS A 13 -3.88 3.81 38.41
CA CYS A 13 -4.95 2.83 38.66
C CYS A 13 -6.35 3.47 38.77
N PHE A 14 -6.45 4.77 39.09
CA PHE A 14 -7.75 5.44 39.24
C PHE A 14 -8.37 5.85 37.90
N VAL A 15 -7.56 6.11 36.86
CA VAL A 15 -8.06 6.41 35.50
C VAL A 15 -8.55 5.14 34.78
N LEU A 16 -7.98 3.97 35.09
CA LEU A 16 -8.39 2.69 34.49
C LEU A 16 -9.67 2.09 35.09
N ILE A 17 -10.10 2.50 36.29
CA ILE A 17 -11.30 1.96 36.97
C ILE A 17 -12.54 2.83 36.71
N LEU A 18 -12.39 4.09 36.29
CA LEU A 18 -13.52 4.97 35.96
C LEU A 18 -14.12 4.73 34.56
N PHE A 19 -13.40 4.01 33.68
CA PHE A 19 -13.91 3.64 32.35
C PHE A 19 -14.52 2.23 32.26
N SER A 20 -14.44 1.42 33.32
CA SER A 20 -15.14 0.13 33.38
C SER A 20 -16.58 0.23 33.90
N PHE A 21 -17.05 1.43 34.29
CA PHE A 21 -18.39 1.64 34.84
C PHE A 21 -19.37 2.42 33.95
N LEU A 22 -18.95 2.89 32.77
CA LEU A 22 -19.83 3.56 31.80
C LEU A 22 -20.34 2.66 30.67
N TYR A 23 -19.89 1.40 30.61
CA TYR A 23 -20.48 0.37 29.75
C TYR A 23 -21.39 -0.56 30.55
N ARG A 24 -22.48 -0.02 31.11
CA ARG A 24 -23.67 -0.83 31.38
C ARG A 24 -24.58 -0.70 30.16
N PHE A 25 -24.46 -1.64 29.23
CA PHE A 25 -25.44 -1.83 28.16
C PHE A 25 -26.81 -2.07 28.79
N ALA A 26 -27.76 -1.19 28.48
CA ALA A 26 -29.17 -1.53 28.55
C ALA A 26 -29.41 -2.64 27.53
N ALA A 27 -29.82 -3.81 28.01
CA ALA A 27 -30.31 -4.89 27.17
C ALA A 27 -31.45 -4.37 26.29
N ARG A 28 -31.23 -4.33 24.97
CA ARG A 28 -32.28 -4.18 23.97
C ARG A 28 -32.33 -5.47 23.16
N ASN A 29 -33.54 -5.98 23.00
CA ASN A 29 -33.89 -7.27 22.45
C ASN A 29 -33.32 -7.48 21.03
N LEU A 30 -32.79 -8.68 20.77
CA LEU A 30 -32.44 -9.17 19.44
C LEU A 30 -33.70 -9.21 18.55
N PRO A 31 -33.65 -8.66 17.32
CA PRO A 31 -34.42 -9.19 16.21
C PRO A 31 -33.74 -10.44 15.66
N GLU A 32 -34.59 -11.39 15.30
CA GLU A 32 -34.36 -12.68 14.67
C GLU A 32 -33.46 -12.57 13.42
N ALA A 33 -32.56 -13.56 13.26
CA ALA A 33 -31.57 -13.59 12.19
C ALA A 33 -32.24 -13.86 10.83
N GLU A 34 -32.28 -12.84 9.96
CA GLU A 34 -32.48 -13.07 8.52
C GLU A 34 -31.13 -13.45 7.88
N GLU A 35 -31.17 -14.60 7.22
CA GLU A 35 -30.10 -15.26 6.50
C GLU A 35 -29.61 -14.38 5.33
N SER A 36 -28.57 -13.59 5.58
CA SER A 36 -27.88 -12.82 4.55
C SER A 36 -27.03 -13.77 3.70
N THR A 37 -27.53 -14.08 2.51
CA THR A 37 -26.77 -14.75 1.46
C THR A 37 -25.49 -13.98 1.18
N ALA A 38 -24.35 -14.60 1.46
CA ALA A 38 -23.03 -14.10 1.08
C ALA A 38 -23.03 -13.84 -0.44
N ASN A 39 -22.89 -12.57 -0.84
CA ASN A 39 -22.68 -12.23 -2.24
C ASN A 39 -21.37 -12.87 -2.69
N ALA A 40 -21.47 -13.79 -3.64
CA ALA A 40 -20.35 -14.43 -4.31
C ALA A 40 -19.38 -13.35 -4.82
N THR A 41 -18.12 -13.47 -4.43
CA THR A 41 -17.00 -12.72 -4.98
C THR A 41 -17.04 -12.87 -6.50
N GLN A 42 -17.42 -11.82 -7.23
CA GLN A 42 -17.33 -11.84 -8.69
C GLN A 42 -15.85 -11.90 -9.07
N ILE A 43 -15.40 -13.08 -9.48
CA ILE A 43 -14.11 -13.27 -10.14
C ILE A 43 -14.22 -12.55 -11.48
N ILE A 44 -13.62 -11.37 -11.59
CA ILE A 44 -13.53 -10.64 -12.86
C ILE A 44 -12.52 -11.39 -13.73
N HIS A 45 -13.01 -12.32 -14.55
CA HIS A 45 -12.18 -13.06 -15.48
C HIS A 45 -11.89 -12.18 -16.71
N VAL A 46 -10.90 -11.30 -16.60
CA VAL A 46 -10.45 -10.45 -17.72
C VAL A 46 -9.58 -11.27 -18.65
N SER A 47 -10.05 -11.56 -19.86
CA SER A 47 -9.34 -12.39 -20.85
C SER A 47 -8.06 -11.75 -21.43
N ASN A 48 -7.65 -10.57 -20.95
CA ASN A 48 -6.54 -9.76 -21.47
C ASN A 48 -5.53 -9.36 -20.38
N SER A 49 -5.58 -9.97 -19.18
CA SER A 49 -4.57 -9.73 -18.14
C SER A 49 -3.30 -10.54 -18.41
N THR A 50 -2.13 -9.93 -18.24
CA THR A 50 -0.85 -10.57 -18.63
C THR A 50 -0.47 -11.78 -17.80
N TRP A 51 -0.76 -11.77 -16.49
CA TRP A 51 -0.63 -12.96 -15.67
C TRP A 51 -1.93 -13.74 -15.75
N HIS A 52 -1.90 -14.84 -16.50
CA HIS A 52 -3.06 -15.71 -16.72
C HIS A 52 -3.67 -16.17 -15.39
N ASP A 53 -4.99 -16.36 -15.40
CA ASP A 53 -5.72 -16.90 -14.25
C ASP A 53 -5.09 -18.22 -13.77
N PHE A 54 -4.48 -18.18 -12.57
CA PHE A 54 -3.89 -19.33 -11.90
C PHE A 54 -4.96 -20.23 -11.25
N SER A 55 -6.26 -19.97 -11.44
CA SER A 55 -7.36 -20.80 -10.95
C SER A 55 -7.23 -22.27 -11.32
N ARG A 56 -6.67 -22.57 -12.50
CA ARG A 56 -6.40 -23.95 -12.95
C ARG A 56 -5.34 -24.68 -12.11
N LEU A 57 -4.54 -23.95 -11.35
CA LEU A 57 -3.47 -24.48 -10.50
C LEU A 57 -3.88 -24.62 -9.04
N VAL A 58 -5.16 -24.35 -8.72
CA VAL A 58 -5.66 -24.50 -7.35
C VAL A 58 -5.51 -25.95 -6.88
N ASP A 59 -5.02 -26.11 -5.66
CA ASP A 59 -4.80 -27.40 -4.99
C ASP A 59 -3.86 -28.39 -5.73
N VAL A 60 -3.05 -27.91 -6.68
CA VAL A 60 -1.99 -28.73 -7.28
C VAL A 60 -1.01 -29.18 -6.19
N GLN A 61 -0.69 -30.47 -6.19
CA GLN A 61 0.15 -31.10 -5.18
C GLN A 61 1.61 -31.19 -5.62
N ILE A 62 2.52 -31.19 -4.64
CA ILE A 62 3.94 -31.44 -4.87
C ILE A 62 4.17 -32.75 -5.66
N GLY A 63 5.09 -32.68 -6.62
CA GLY A 63 5.39 -33.76 -7.56
C GLY A 63 4.51 -33.78 -8.82
N SER A 64 3.46 -32.96 -8.89
CA SER A 64 2.60 -32.87 -10.07
C SER A 64 3.30 -32.15 -11.23
N HIS A 65 3.01 -32.56 -12.46
CA HIS A 65 3.42 -31.87 -13.68
C HIS A 65 2.18 -31.28 -14.37
N VAL A 66 2.00 -29.96 -14.29
CA VAL A 66 0.78 -29.28 -14.75
C VAL A 66 1.16 -28.06 -15.58
N ASN A 67 0.57 -27.93 -16.77
CA ASN A 67 0.83 -26.79 -17.63
C ASN A 67 0.37 -25.47 -16.98
N GLY A 68 1.27 -24.48 -16.89
CA GLY A 68 1.02 -23.23 -16.18
C GLY A 68 1.91 -23.02 -14.96
N VAL A 69 2.51 -24.09 -14.44
CA VAL A 69 3.37 -24.00 -13.25
C VAL A 69 4.65 -23.23 -13.55
N SER A 70 5.18 -23.33 -14.78
CA SER A 70 6.34 -22.54 -15.19
C SER A 70 6.05 -21.03 -15.18
N GLU A 71 4.83 -20.64 -15.54
CA GLU A 71 4.34 -19.26 -15.55
C GLU A 71 4.13 -18.73 -14.12
N LEU A 72 3.60 -19.56 -13.22
CA LEU A 72 3.52 -19.26 -11.79
C LEU A 72 4.92 -19.04 -11.19
N LYS A 73 5.89 -19.90 -11.51
CA LYS A 73 7.28 -19.72 -11.07
C LYS A 73 7.88 -18.41 -11.60
N ARG A 74 7.56 -18.03 -12.85
CA ARG A 74 7.97 -16.75 -13.43
C ARG A 74 7.35 -15.56 -12.70
N TYR A 75 6.08 -15.62 -12.35
CA TYR A 75 5.41 -14.61 -11.52
C TYR A 75 6.12 -14.47 -10.17
N LEU A 76 6.32 -15.59 -9.46
CA LEU A 76 6.98 -15.58 -8.15
C LEU A 76 8.45 -15.12 -8.23
N HIS A 77 9.17 -15.46 -9.30
CA HIS A 77 10.51 -14.95 -9.57
C HIS A 77 10.52 -13.44 -9.79
N ARG A 78 9.57 -12.89 -10.58
CA ARG A 78 9.45 -11.44 -10.83
C ARG A 78 9.33 -10.65 -9.53
N PHE A 79 8.58 -11.16 -8.55
CA PHE A 79 8.39 -10.49 -7.25
C PHE A 79 9.42 -10.93 -6.18
N GLY A 80 10.38 -11.78 -6.54
CA GLY A 80 11.56 -12.12 -5.71
C GLY A 80 11.40 -13.34 -4.80
N TYR A 81 10.35 -14.14 -4.96
CA TYR A 81 10.09 -15.34 -4.15
C TYR A 81 10.83 -16.60 -4.64
N VAL A 82 11.20 -16.62 -5.92
CA VAL A 82 12.00 -17.70 -6.53
C VAL A 82 13.33 -17.10 -6.96
N ASN A 83 14.45 -17.66 -6.46
CA ASN A 83 15.81 -17.28 -6.82
C ASN A 83 16.57 -18.51 -7.34
N ASP A 84 16.34 -18.88 -8.60
CA ASP A 84 17.00 -20.04 -9.23
C ASP A 84 18.12 -19.64 -10.21
N GLY A 85 18.38 -18.34 -10.40
CA GLY A 85 19.38 -17.84 -11.34
C GLY A 85 19.13 -18.21 -12.82
N SER A 86 18.03 -18.91 -13.09
CA SER A 86 17.56 -19.40 -14.38
C SER A 86 16.14 -18.89 -14.59
N GLU A 87 15.87 -18.32 -15.77
CA GLU A 87 14.51 -17.96 -16.21
C GLU A 87 13.76 -19.14 -16.87
N SER A 88 14.44 -20.28 -17.02
CA SER A 88 13.85 -21.51 -17.54
C SER A 88 13.23 -22.31 -16.40
N PHE A 89 11.94 -22.10 -16.19
CA PHE A 89 11.14 -22.83 -15.20
C PHE A 89 10.47 -24.06 -15.80
N SER A 90 10.42 -25.15 -15.04
CA SER A 90 9.66 -26.35 -15.38
C SER A 90 8.20 -26.24 -14.94
N ASP A 91 7.33 -27.03 -15.58
CA ASP A 91 5.92 -27.20 -15.19
C ASP A 91 5.72 -28.18 -14.00
N VAL A 92 6.78 -28.44 -13.24
CA VAL A 92 6.73 -29.31 -12.05
C VAL A 92 6.44 -28.46 -10.82
N PHE A 93 5.43 -28.86 -10.05
CA PHE A 93 5.18 -28.31 -8.72
C PHE A 93 6.13 -28.99 -7.73
N ASP A 94 7.19 -28.30 -7.32
CA ASP A 94 8.26 -28.83 -6.48
C ASP A 94 8.30 -28.16 -5.09
N GLY A 95 9.13 -28.70 -4.20
CA GLY A 95 9.31 -28.15 -2.84
C GLY A 95 9.79 -26.69 -2.80
N PRO A 96 10.71 -26.25 -3.70
CA PRO A 96 11.06 -24.85 -3.82
C PRO A 96 9.86 -23.95 -4.16
N LEU A 97 8.98 -24.37 -5.07
CA LEU A 97 7.74 -23.63 -5.36
C LEU A 97 6.81 -23.56 -4.14
N GLU A 98 6.59 -24.67 -3.42
CA GLU A 98 5.79 -24.68 -2.18
C GLU A 98 6.35 -23.68 -1.14
N SER A 99 7.68 -23.61 -1.01
CA SER A 99 8.36 -22.67 -0.12
C SER A 99 8.18 -21.22 -0.58
N ALA A 100 8.27 -20.96 -1.89
CA ALA A 100 8.05 -19.64 -2.47
C ALA A 100 6.60 -19.16 -2.28
N ILE A 101 5.62 -20.06 -2.42
CA ILE A 101 4.20 -19.76 -2.15
C ILE A 101 3.99 -19.46 -0.67
N SER A 102 4.60 -20.23 0.23
CA SER A 102 4.52 -19.99 1.68
C SER A 102 5.04 -18.59 2.04
N LEU A 103 6.17 -18.19 1.45
CA LEU A 103 6.74 -16.86 1.66
C LEU A 103 5.87 -15.75 1.05
N TYR A 104 5.26 -15.98 -0.13
CA TYR A 104 4.28 -15.08 -0.72
C TYR A 104 3.08 -14.85 0.20
N GLN A 105 2.55 -15.93 0.76
CA GLN A 105 1.42 -15.86 1.68
C GLN A 105 1.78 -15.10 2.96
N GLU A 106 2.95 -15.38 3.55
CA GLU A 106 3.45 -14.69 4.73
C GLU A 106 3.59 -13.17 4.47
N ASN A 107 4.26 -12.78 3.39
CA ASN A 107 4.54 -11.39 3.07
C ASN A 107 3.27 -10.57 2.77
N LEU A 108 2.21 -11.22 2.28
CA LEU A 108 0.96 -10.55 1.91
C LEU A 108 -0.17 -10.79 2.93
N GLY A 109 0.15 -11.32 4.11
CA GLY A 109 -0.81 -11.48 5.20
C GLY A 109 -1.90 -12.54 4.92
N LEU A 110 -1.64 -13.49 4.04
CA LEU A 110 -2.51 -14.64 3.77
C LEU A 110 -2.25 -15.79 4.76
N PRO A 111 -3.19 -16.73 4.91
CA PRO A 111 -2.91 -18.00 5.58
C PRO A 111 -1.76 -18.74 4.90
N ILE A 112 -0.74 -19.13 5.68
CA ILE A 112 0.45 -19.82 5.16
C ILE A 112 0.10 -21.31 4.99
N THR A 113 -0.29 -21.69 3.78
CA THR A 113 -0.66 -23.06 3.39
C THR A 113 0.41 -23.75 2.54
N GLY A 114 1.30 -22.97 1.89
CA GLY A 114 2.26 -23.45 0.89
C GLY A 114 1.62 -23.90 -0.42
N ARG A 115 0.30 -23.75 -0.56
CA ARG A 115 -0.48 -24.23 -1.71
C ARG A 115 -1.13 -23.05 -2.42
N LEU A 116 -1.43 -23.22 -3.71
CA LEU A 116 -2.32 -22.30 -4.42
C LEU A 116 -3.75 -22.56 -3.97
N ASP A 117 -4.13 -22.02 -2.81
CA ASP A 117 -5.53 -21.94 -2.42
C ASP A 117 -6.23 -20.79 -3.15
N THR A 118 -7.56 -20.77 -3.07
CA THR A 118 -8.39 -19.76 -3.75
C THR A 118 -8.03 -18.33 -3.32
N SER A 119 -7.63 -18.11 -2.07
CA SER A 119 -7.25 -16.78 -1.58
C SER A 119 -5.94 -16.30 -2.20
N THR A 120 -4.96 -17.20 -2.30
CA THR A 120 -3.66 -16.94 -2.92
C THR A 120 -3.82 -16.63 -4.41
N VAL A 121 -4.58 -17.46 -5.14
CA VAL A 121 -4.84 -17.22 -6.57
C VAL A 121 -5.59 -15.92 -6.79
N SER A 122 -6.64 -15.66 -6.00
CA SER A 122 -7.42 -14.42 -6.14
C SER A 122 -6.55 -13.18 -5.98
N LEU A 123 -5.59 -13.21 -5.05
CA LEU A 123 -4.64 -12.11 -4.86
C LEU A 123 -3.61 -12.02 -6.00
N MET A 124 -3.07 -13.15 -6.45
CA MET A 124 -2.13 -13.19 -7.57
C MET A 124 -2.73 -12.66 -8.88
N SER A 125 -4.04 -12.81 -9.05
CA SER A 125 -4.79 -12.29 -10.20
C SER A 125 -5.07 -10.79 -10.12
N LEU A 126 -4.81 -10.11 -8.99
CA LEU A 126 -4.94 -8.66 -8.91
C LEU A 126 -3.73 -7.98 -9.53
N PRO A 127 -3.94 -6.85 -10.23
CA PRO A 127 -2.83 -6.02 -10.66
C PRO A 127 -2.13 -5.42 -9.42
N ARG A 128 -0.84 -5.15 -9.54
CA ARG A 128 0.02 -4.81 -8.42
C ARG A 128 1.22 -3.95 -8.81
N CYS A 129 1.91 -3.43 -7.80
CA CYS A 129 3.23 -2.84 -7.92
C CYS A 129 4.26 -3.88 -8.39
N GLY A 130 5.19 -3.44 -9.24
CA GLY A 130 6.31 -4.19 -9.81
C GLY A 130 7.54 -4.31 -8.93
N VAL A 131 7.57 -3.61 -7.79
CA VAL A 131 8.67 -3.70 -6.81
C VAL A 131 8.67 -5.10 -6.17
N SER A 132 9.85 -5.67 -5.97
CA SER A 132 10.00 -6.99 -5.34
C SER A 132 9.66 -6.95 -3.85
N ASP A 133 8.95 -7.97 -3.37
CA ASP A 133 8.53 -8.09 -1.98
C ASP A 133 9.67 -8.54 -1.04
N THR A 134 10.66 -9.28 -1.55
CA THR A 134 11.65 -9.99 -0.72
C THR A 134 12.95 -9.21 -0.48
N HIS A 135 13.16 -8.11 -1.20
CA HIS A 135 14.26 -7.17 -0.91
C HIS A 135 13.97 -6.24 0.28
N MET A 136 12.90 -6.54 1.05
CA MET A 136 12.38 -5.71 2.12
C MET A 136 12.69 -6.30 3.50
N ILE A 137 12.98 -5.44 4.47
CA ILE A 137 13.32 -5.85 5.84
C ILE A 137 12.17 -5.52 6.79
N ILE A 138 11.71 -6.52 7.56
CA ILE A 138 10.80 -6.34 8.70
C ILE A 138 11.53 -5.58 9.80
N ASN A 139 10.88 -4.56 10.37
CA ASN A 139 11.47 -3.75 11.43
C ASN A 139 11.47 -4.53 12.77
N ASN A 140 12.59 -5.20 13.08
CA ASN A 140 12.78 -6.00 14.32
C ASN A 140 13.03 -5.17 15.60
N ASP A 141 12.56 -3.92 15.67
CA ASP A 141 12.77 -3.10 16.87
C ASP A 141 11.96 -3.67 18.07
N VAL A 142 12.68 -3.90 19.16
CA VAL A 142 12.30 -4.70 20.34
C VAL A 142 11.28 -3.98 21.23
N ILE A 143 10.03 -3.85 20.79
CA ILE A 143 8.82 -3.73 21.63
C ILE A 143 7.66 -4.30 20.80
N HIS A 144 6.81 -5.16 21.37
CA HIS A 144 5.68 -5.85 20.74
C HIS A 144 4.72 -4.92 19.94
N THR A 145 5.10 -4.51 18.73
CA THR A 145 4.24 -3.80 17.79
C THR A 145 4.04 -4.68 16.57
N THR A 146 2.77 -4.90 16.22
CA THR A 146 2.27 -5.51 14.98
C THR A 146 2.55 -4.58 13.78
N ALA A 147 3.80 -4.18 13.57
CA ALA A 147 4.17 -3.36 12.44
C ALA A 147 4.12 -4.21 11.17
N HIS A 148 3.32 -3.78 10.19
CA HIS A 148 3.16 -4.48 8.91
C HIS A 148 3.97 -3.81 7.79
N TYR A 149 4.39 -2.56 8.00
CA TYR A 149 5.27 -1.83 7.09
C TYR A 149 6.68 -2.42 7.06
N THR A 150 7.33 -2.28 5.91
CA THR A 150 8.70 -2.70 5.69
C THR A 150 9.52 -1.57 5.04
N TYR A 151 10.80 -1.82 4.81
CA TYR A 151 11.70 -0.90 4.11
C TYR A 151 12.53 -1.64 3.08
N PHE A 152 12.99 -0.95 2.04
CA PHE A 152 14.09 -1.45 1.22
C PHE A 152 15.31 -1.76 2.09
N ASN A 153 16.10 -2.75 1.68
CA ASN A 153 17.36 -3.08 2.33
C ASN A 153 18.25 -1.84 2.50
N GLY A 154 18.83 -1.68 3.69
CA GLY A 154 19.61 -0.49 4.06
C GLY A 154 18.79 0.71 4.54
N LYS A 155 17.45 0.62 4.54
CA LYS A 155 16.52 1.70 4.95
C LYS A 155 16.88 3.05 4.31
N PRO A 156 17.05 3.11 2.98
CA PRO A 156 17.46 4.33 2.30
C PRO A 156 16.42 5.43 2.49
N LYS A 157 16.89 6.67 2.62
CA LYS A 157 16.05 7.86 2.72
C LYS A 157 16.74 9.05 2.09
N TRP A 158 15.94 10.04 1.72
CA TRP A 158 16.44 11.35 1.33
C TRP A 158 16.92 12.14 2.54
N ASN A 159 18.08 12.79 2.42
CA ASN A 159 18.59 13.72 3.43
C ASN A 159 18.31 15.18 3.02
N ARG A 160 17.05 15.49 2.70
CA ARG A 160 16.58 16.81 2.26
C ARG A 160 15.17 17.10 2.79
N ASP A 161 14.90 18.36 3.08
CA ASP A 161 13.57 18.85 3.50
C ASP A 161 12.66 19.19 2.30
N THR A 162 13.25 19.35 1.11
CA THR A 162 12.54 19.62 -0.14
C THR A 162 13.09 18.70 -1.22
N LEU A 163 12.19 17.97 -1.87
CA LEU A 163 12.46 17.14 -3.04
C LEU A 163 11.79 17.76 -4.26
N THR A 164 12.55 17.90 -5.34
CA THR A 164 12.01 18.34 -6.62
C THR A 164 11.49 17.14 -7.41
N TYR A 165 10.36 17.30 -8.11
CA TYR A 165 9.85 16.28 -9.01
C TYR A 165 9.51 16.85 -10.38
N ALA A 166 9.66 16.02 -11.41
CA ALA A 166 9.30 16.38 -12.77
C ALA A 166 8.58 15.22 -13.47
N ILE A 167 7.60 15.58 -14.29
CA ILE A 167 6.82 14.63 -15.10
C ILE A 167 7.32 14.70 -16.53
N SER A 168 7.63 13.55 -17.12
CA SER A 168 8.20 13.47 -18.47
C SER A 168 7.26 14.08 -19.51
N LYS A 169 7.82 14.93 -20.38
CA LYS A 169 7.09 15.52 -21.51
C LYS A 169 7.00 14.57 -22.71
N THR A 170 7.84 13.52 -22.74
CA THR A 170 7.94 12.54 -23.83
C THR A 170 7.32 11.19 -23.46
N HIS A 171 7.47 10.75 -22.21
CA HIS A 171 6.88 9.51 -21.70
C HIS A 171 5.53 9.82 -21.05
N LYS A 172 4.53 10.06 -21.88
CA LYS A 172 3.18 10.53 -21.51
C LYS A 172 2.09 9.72 -22.19
N LEU A 173 0.85 9.91 -21.74
CA LEU A 173 -0.35 9.36 -22.36
C LEU A 173 -1.06 10.45 -23.17
N ASP A 174 -1.45 10.14 -24.40
CA ASP A 174 -2.09 11.13 -25.27
C ASP A 174 -3.54 11.46 -24.87
N TYR A 175 -4.20 10.58 -24.12
CA TYR A 175 -5.58 10.73 -23.69
C TYR A 175 -5.73 11.43 -22.32
N LEU A 176 -4.64 11.63 -21.57
CA LEU A 176 -4.64 12.41 -20.33
C LEU A 176 -3.92 13.72 -20.55
N THR A 177 -4.51 14.83 -20.08
CA THR A 177 -3.83 16.12 -20.17
C THR A 177 -2.69 16.20 -19.17
N SER A 178 -1.65 16.98 -19.50
CA SER A 178 -0.54 17.22 -18.58
C SER A 178 -1.01 17.82 -17.25
N GLU A 179 -2.06 18.63 -17.24
CA GLU A 179 -2.57 19.25 -16.01
C GLU A 179 -3.32 18.26 -15.12
N ASP A 180 -4.05 17.30 -15.70
CA ASP A 180 -4.71 16.24 -14.94
C ASP A 180 -3.68 15.38 -14.21
N VAL A 181 -2.64 14.94 -14.93
CA VAL A 181 -1.55 14.14 -14.36
C VAL A 181 -0.82 14.92 -13.27
N LYS A 182 -0.47 16.19 -13.51
CA LYS A 182 0.16 17.06 -12.49
C LYS A 182 -0.73 17.21 -11.26
N THR A 183 -2.04 17.40 -11.45
CA THR A 183 -3.00 17.54 -10.34
C THR A 183 -3.10 16.26 -9.51
N VAL A 184 -3.04 15.09 -10.13
CA VAL A 184 -2.97 13.80 -9.43
C VAL A 184 -1.70 13.70 -8.60
N PHE A 185 -0.53 13.99 -9.18
CA PHE A 185 0.73 13.90 -8.46
C PHE A 185 0.84 14.92 -7.32
N ARG A 186 0.34 16.15 -7.50
CA ARG A 186 0.27 17.13 -6.40
C ARG A 186 -0.56 16.60 -5.22
N ARG A 187 -1.69 15.94 -5.49
CA ARG A 187 -2.52 15.31 -4.44
C ARG A 187 -1.80 14.15 -3.76
N ALA A 188 -1.20 13.24 -4.53
CA ALA A 188 -0.45 12.11 -3.99
C ALA A 188 0.75 12.54 -3.12
N PHE A 189 1.55 13.53 -3.56
CA PHE A 189 2.61 14.12 -2.75
C PHE A 189 2.08 14.84 -1.50
N SER A 190 0.89 15.44 -1.59
CA SER A 190 0.24 16.09 -0.45
C SER A 190 -0.12 15.09 0.65
N GLN A 191 -0.48 13.85 0.32
CA GLN A 191 -0.77 12.81 1.32
C GLN A 191 0.45 12.58 2.21
N TRP A 192 1.62 12.36 1.59
CA TRP A 192 2.86 12.11 2.31
C TRP A 192 3.41 13.35 3.03
N SER A 193 3.48 14.51 2.36
CA SER A 193 4.00 15.74 2.99
C SER A 193 3.14 16.24 4.16
N SER A 194 1.90 15.79 4.28
CA SER A 194 1.05 16.08 5.44
C SER A 194 1.55 15.43 6.75
N VAL A 195 2.32 14.34 6.66
CA VAL A 195 2.75 13.54 7.83
C VAL A 195 4.25 13.62 8.14
N ILE A 196 5.10 13.95 7.16
CA ILE A 196 6.56 14.05 7.33
C ILE A 196 7.10 15.46 7.04
N PRO A 197 8.30 15.84 7.54
CA PRO A 197 8.92 17.14 7.28
C PRO A 197 9.53 17.29 5.87
N VAL A 198 9.01 16.56 4.87
CA VAL A 198 9.47 16.62 3.48
C VAL A 198 8.42 17.33 2.63
N SER A 199 8.87 18.32 1.88
CA SER A 199 8.08 19.08 0.91
C SER A 199 8.43 18.65 -0.52
N PHE A 200 7.47 18.78 -1.43
CA PHE A 200 7.65 18.41 -2.83
C PHE A 200 7.38 19.60 -3.74
N GLU A 201 8.28 19.85 -4.67
CA GLU A 201 8.20 20.98 -5.61
C GLU A 201 8.27 20.48 -7.06
N GLU A 202 7.24 20.83 -7.85
CA GLU A 202 7.23 20.51 -9.28
C GLU A 202 8.22 21.41 -10.03
N VAL A 203 9.11 20.83 -10.83
CA VAL A 203 10.07 21.56 -11.66
C VAL A 203 9.96 21.15 -13.14
N ASP A 204 10.38 22.04 -14.04
CA ASP A 204 10.35 21.80 -15.49
C ASP A 204 11.54 20.97 -16.00
N ASP A 205 12.69 21.04 -15.33
CA ASP A 205 13.90 20.32 -15.72
C ASP A 205 13.86 18.87 -15.23
N PHE A 206 13.38 17.99 -16.11
CA PHE A 206 13.31 16.57 -15.84
C PHE A 206 14.65 15.91 -15.53
N SER A 207 15.76 16.43 -16.09
CA SER A 207 17.08 15.83 -15.89
C SER A 207 17.66 16.14 -14.51
N ALA A 208 17.38 17.35 -14.00
CA ALA A 208 17.87 17.83 -12.71
C ALA A 208 16.98 17.47 -11.52
N ALA A 209 15.71 17.09 -11.75
CA ALA A 209 14.79 16.73 -10.67
C ALA A 209 15.26 15.52 -9.84
N ASP A 210 15.02 15.56 -8.53
CA ASP A 210 15.29 14.43 -7.63
C ASP A 210 14.39 13.24 -7.99
N LEU A 211 13.10 13.52 -8.20
CA LEU A 211 12.08 12.52 -8.53
C LEU A 211 11.64 12.65 -10.00
N LYS A 212 11.69 11.54 -10.74
CA LYS A 212 11.49 11.51 -12.20
C LYS A 212 10.34 10.56 -12.54
N ILE A 213 9.25 11.11 -13.05
CA ILE A 213 7.98 10.39 -13.27
C ILE A 213 7.69 10.27 -14.76
N GLY A 214 7.33 9.08 -15.25
CA GLY A 214 6.92 8.90 -16.65
C GLY A 214 6.11 7.63 -16.90
N PHE A 215 5.45 7.60 -18.06
CA PHE A 215 4.68 6.45 -18.55
C PHE A 215 5.47 5.71 -19.62
N TYR A 216 5.76 4.43 -19.38
CA TYR A 216 6.62 3.61 -20.22
C TYR A 216 5.90 2.33 -20.64
N ALA A 217 6.24 1.76 -21.80
CA ALA A 217 5.65 0.51 -22.27
C ALA A 217 6.74 -0.55 -22.44
N GLY A 218 6.42 -1.80 -22.10
CA GLY A 218 7.31 -2.95 -22.32
C GLY A 218 8.71 -2.75 -21.73
N ASP A 219 9.74 -3.21 -22.44
CA ASP A 219 11.13 -2.91 -22.10
C ASP A 219 11.44 -1.43 -22.32
N HIS A 220 11.85 -0.77 -21.24
CA HIS A 220 12.18 0.64 -21.19
C HIS A 220 13.56 0.92 -20.57
N GLY A 221 14.46 -0.08 -20.63
CA GLY A 221 15.90 0.12 -20.42
C GLY A 221 16.37 0.14 -18.97
N ASP A 222 15.53 -0.25 -18.01
CA ASP A 222 15.89 -0.38 -16.59
C ASP A 222 15.95 -1.83 -16.09
N GLY A 223 15.75 -2.81 -16.98
CA GLY A 223 15.76 -4.24 -16.66
C GLY A 223 14.47 -4.74 -16.01
N LEU A 224 13.45 -3.89 -15.85
CA LEU A 224 12.15 -4.22 -15.29
C LEU A 224 11.05 -3.94 -16.32
N PRO A 225 10.98 -4.70 -17.44
CA PRO A 225 9.99 -4.45 -18.47
C PRO A 225 8.57 -4.54 -17.90
N PHE A 226 7.70 -3.69 -18.42
CA PHE A 226 6.26 -3.74 -18.18
C PHE A 226 5.60 -4.85 -19.00
N ASP A 227 4.46 -5.32 -18.52
CA ASP A 227 3.83 -6.55 -18.98
C ASP A 227 2.51 -6.32 -19.74
N GLY A 228 2.00 -5.08 -19.79
CA GLY A 228 0.86 -4.73 -20.63
C GLY A 228 -0.37 -4.38 -19.81
N VAL A 229 -1.55 -4.82 -20.25
CA VAL A 229 -2.79 -4.46 -19.55
C VAL A 229 -2.95 -5.32 -18.30
N LEU A 230 -3.06 -4.66 -17.15
CA LEU A 230 -3.03 -5.27 -15.83
C LEU A 230 -1.75 -6.09 -15.56
N GLY A 231 -1.64 -6.59 -14.34
CA GLY A 231 -0.42 -7.25 -13.88
C GLY A 231 0.46 -6.25 -13.18
N THR A 232 1.50 -5.73 -13.84
CA THR A 232 2.43 -4.77 -13.24
C THR A 232 2.03 -3.34 -13.58
N LEU A 233 1.41 -2.64 -12.63
CA LEU A 233 0.89 -1.28 -12.85
C LEU A 233 1.99 -0.22 -12.97
N ALA A 234 3.02 -0.36 -12.14
CA ALA A 234 4.07 0.63 -11.96
C ALA A 234 5.24 0.04 -11.18
N HIS A 235 6.37 0.74 -11.16
CA HIS A 235 7.42 0.54 -10.17
C HIS A 235 8.18 1.82 -9.89
N ALA A 236 8.70 1.93 -8.67
CA ALA A 236 9.56 3.01 -8.24
C ALA A 236 10.89 2.50 -7.69
N PHE A 237 11.89 3.37 -7.74
CA PHE A 237 13.23 3.10 -7.24
C PHE A 237 13.47 3.86 -5.94
N ALA A 238 13.92 3.13 -4.92
CA ALA A 238 14.21 3.68 -3.61
C ALA A 238 15.20 4.87 -3.65
N PRO A 239 15.22 5.72 -2.61
CA PRO A 239 16.19 6.79 -2.49
C PRO A 239 17.64 6.30 -2.67
N GLU A 240 18.54 7.06 -3.30
CA GLU A 240 18.35 8.38 -3.93
C GLU A 240 18.11 8.28 -5.46
N ASN A 241 17.58 7.15 -5.96
CA ASN A 241 17.36 6.98 -7.41
C ASN A 241 16.22 7.86 -7.94
N GLY A 242 15.07 7.83 -7.24
CA GLY A 242 13.97 8.77 -7.47
C GLY A 242 13.13 8.54 -8.73
N ARG A 243 13.38 7.48 -9.51
CA ARG A 243 12.55 7.18 -10.69
C ARG A 243 11.23 6.49 -10.29
N LEU A 244 10.15 6.90 -10.92
CA LEU A 244 8.81 6.29 -10.85
C LEU A 244 8.31 6.08 -12.27
N HIS A 245 8.13 4.82 -12.65
CA HIS A 245 7.63 4.43 -13.96
C HIS A 245 6.22 3.86 -13.80
N LEU A 246 5.31 4.29 -14.66
CA LEU A 246 3.93 3.79 -14.77
C LEU A 246 3.79 3.03 -16.08
N ASP A 247 3.09 1.91 -16.09
CA ASP A 247 2.84 1.17 -17.33
C ASP A 247 1.88 1.96 -18.23
N ALA A 248 2.35 2.36 -19.40
CA ALA A 248 1.58 3.11 -20.40
C ALA A 248 0.48 2.26 -21.07
N ALA A 249 0.51 0.93 -20.92
CA ALA A 249 -0.52 0.04 -21.44
C ALA A 249 -1.82 0.08 -20.61
N GLU A 250 -1.77 0.56 -19.37
CA GLU A 250 -2.93 0.58 -18.49
C GLU A 250 -3.99 1.60 -18.88
N THR A 251 -5.24 1.30 -18.53
CA THR A 251 -6.35 2.24 -18.65
C THR A 251 -6.38 3.14 -17.41
N TRP A 252 -5.54 4.16 -17.39
CA TRP A 252 -5.43 5.11 -16.30
C TRP A 252 -6.64 6.05 -16.23
N VAL A 253 -7.16 6.23 -15.02
CA VAL A 253 -8.23 7.18 -14.75
C VAL A 253 -7.83 8.16 -13.64
N VAL A 254 -8.35 9.38 -13.75
CA VAL A 254 -8.08 10.48 -12.82
C VAL A 254 -9.34 10.98 -12.11
N ASP A 255 -10.50 10.42 -12.48
CA ASP A 255 -11.83 10.75 -11.97
C ASP A 255 -12.26 9.80 -10.84
N ASP A 256 -13.03 10.32 -9.88
CA ASP A 256 -13.33 9.60 -8.63
C ASP A 256 -14.40 8.50 -8.74
N ASP A 257 -15.27 8.52 -9.76
CA ASP A 257 -16.48 7.69 -9.77
C ASP A 257 -16.45 6.49 -10.74
N PHE A 258 -15.36 6.34 -11.51
CA PHE A 258 -15.14 5.28 -12.50
C PHE A 258 -16.33 5.04 -13.45
N LYS A 259 -17.26 6.00 -13.60
CA LYS A 259 -18.45 5.80 -14.42
C LYS A 259 -18.10 5.91 -15.89
N GLY A 260 -18.49 4.91 -16.66
CA GLY A 260 -18.21 4.84 -18.10
C GLY A 260 -16.80 4.36 -18.45
N TYR A 261 -15.97 4.05 -17.46
CA TYR A 261 -14.66 3.42 -17.68
C TYR A 261 -14.77 1.89 -17.76
N SER A 262 -13.75 1.26 -18.35
CA SER A 262 -13.66 -0.18 -18.50
C SER A 262 -13.50 -0.91 -17.15
N GLU A 263 -13.79 -2.21 -17.12
CA GLU A 263 -13.60 -3.03 -15.91
C GLU A 263 -12.13 -3.19 -15.51
N VAL A 264 -11.20 -2.83 -16.39
CA VAL A 264 -9.74 -2.85 -16.16
C VAL A 264 -9.18 -1.48 -15.79
N ALA A 265 -10.04 -0.47 -15.59
CA ALA A 265 -9.60 0.87 -15.28
C ALA A 265 -8.86 0.95 -13.93
N VAL A 266 -7.75 1.69 -13.91
CA VAL A 266 -6.84 1.81 -12.77
C VAL A 266 -6.76 3.27 -12.34
N ASP A 267 -6.98 3.53 -11.06
CA ASP A 267 -6.88 4.87 -10.47
C ASP A 267 -5.43 5.34 -10.39
N LEU A 268 -5.09 6.39 -11.14
CA LEU A 268 -3.73 6.92 -11.19
C LEU A 268 -3.27 7.48 -9.84
N GLU A 269 -4.18 8.09 -9.07
CA GLU A 269 -3.84 8.68 -7.76
C GLU A 269 -3.47 7.61 -6.73
N SER A 270 -4.16 6.47 -6.74
CA SER A 270 -3.88 5.33 -5.86
C SER A 270 -2.51 4.75 -6.13
N VAL A 271 -2.19 4.46 -7.40
CA VAL A 271 -0.87 3.94 -7.77
C VAL A 271 0.21 4.98 -7.51
N ALA A 272 0.01 6.24 -7.89
CA ALA A 272 0.98 7.30 -7.59
C ALA A 272 1.26 7.45 -6.09
N THR A 273 0.22 7.39 -5.25
CA THR A 273 0.38 7.48 -3.78
C THR A 273 1.19 6.31 -3.24
N HIS A 274 0.95 5.09 -3.73
CA HIS A 274 1.73 3.90 -3.40
C HIS A 274 3.20 4.05 -3.81
N GLU A 275 3.47 4.35 -5.08
CA GLU A 275 4.83 4.44 -5.61
C GLU A 275 5.64 5.57 -4.97
N ILE A 276 4.99 6.68 -4.56
CA ILE A 276 5.66 7.74 -3.80
C ILE A 276 6.14 7.23 -2.43
N GLY A 277 5.45 6.28 -1.80
CA GLY A 277 5.95 5.62 -0.59
C GLY A 277 7.29 4.91 -0.82
N HIS A 278 7.45 4.25 -1.97
CA HIS A 278 8.74 3.67 -2.38
C HIS A 278 9.80 4.73 -2.67
N LEU A 279 9.42 5.84 -3.32
CA LEU A 279 10.31 7.00 -3.50
C LEU A 279 10.78 7.58 -2.16
N LEU A 280 10.06 7.34 -1.06
CA LEU A 280 10.43 7.72 0.31
C LEU A 280 11.15 6.61 1.08
N GLY A 281 11.37 5.44 0.46
CA GLY A 281 12.13 4.32 1.06
C GLY A 281 11.29 3.29 1.80
N LEU A 282 9.96 3.40 1.77
CA LEU A 282 9.08 2.36 2.29
C LEU A 282 9.10 1.13 1.38
N GLY A 283 9.00 -0.05 1.99
CA GLY A 283 8.63 -1.26 1.30
C GLY A 283 7.11 -1.49 1.36
N HIS A 284 6.69 -2.63 0.84
CA HIS A 284 5.32 -3.09 0.89
C HIS A 284 4.88 -3.42 2.32
N SER A 285 3.60 -3.20 2.58
CA SER A 285 2.92 -3.62 3.80
C SER A 285 2.26 -4.98 3.59
N SER A 286 2.22 -5.80 4.64
CA SER A 286 1.42 -7.03 4.67
C SER A 286 -0.07 -6.81 4.95
N GLN A 287 -0.51 -5.56 5.17
CA GLN A 287 -1.89 -5.23 5.50
C GLN A 287 -2.67 -4.76 4.26
N GLU A 288 -3.69 -5.52 3.80
CA GLU A 288 -4.47 -5.23 2.57
C GLU A 288 -5.06 -3.80 2.55
N SER A 289 -5.39 -3.21 3.71
CA SER A 289 -5.90 -1.84 3.77
C SER A 289 -4.85 -0.75 3.59
N ALA A 290 -3.56 -1.03 3.84
CA ALA A 290 -2.48 -0.05 3.78
C ALA A 290 -2.22 0.40 2.35
N VAL A 291 -1.94 1.70 2.14
CA VAL A 291 -1.57 2.23 0.81
C VAL A 291 -0.39 1.45 0.25
N MET A 292 0.60 1.10 1.09
CA MET A 292 1.77 0.31 0.69
C MET A 292 1.50 -1.19 0.48
N TYR A 293 0.26 -1.68 0.54
CA TYR A 293 -0.03 -3.05 0.09
C TYR A 293 0.13 -3.16 -1.43
N PRO A 294 0.82 -4.19 -1.97
CA PRO A 294 1.26 -4.18 -3.36
C PRO A 294 0.13 -4.32 -4.39
N SER A 295 -0.96 -5.01 -4.05
CA SER A 295 -2.06 -5.24 -4.99
C SER A 295 -3.13 -4.17 -4.89
N LEU A 296 -3.69 -3.78 -6.04
CA LEU A 296 -4.79 -2.84 -6.16
C LEU A 296 -5.92 -3.49 -6.96
N ARG A 297 -7.17 -3.39 -6.51
CA ARG A 297 -8.31 -3.85 -7.32
C ARG A 297 -8.60 -2.82 -8.40
N PRO A 298 -8.92 -3.21 -9.64
CA PRO A 298 -9.44 -2.29 -10.64
C PRO A 298 -10.63 -1.50 -10.11
N ARG A 299 -10.79 -0.27 -10.60
CA ARG A 299 -11.89 0.64 -10.23
C ARG A 299 -12.02 0.89 -8.72
N THR A 300 -10.90 0.82 -8.00
CA THR A 300 -10.83 1.10 -6.56
C THR A 300 -9.90 2.29 -6.34
N LYS A 301 -10.34 3.20 -5.46
CA LYS A 301 -9.52 4.31 -4.99
C LYS A 301 -8.97 4.01 -3.60
N LYS A 302 -7.66 4.18 -3.42
CA LYS A 302 -6.90 3.84 -2.22
C LYS A 302 -5.76 4.85 -2.01
N VAL A 303 -6.14 6.05 -1.57
CA VAL A 303 -5.25 7.20 -1.42
C VAL A 303 -5.03 7.61 0.04
N ASP A 304 -5.88 7.14 0.95
CA ASP A 304 -5.84 7.51 2.37
C ASP A 304 -4.78 6.68 3.10
N LEU A 305 -3.75 7.36 3.62
CA LEU A 305 -2.70 6.72 4.41
C LEU A 305 -3.29 6.06 5.66
N THR A 306 -2.92 4.81 5.89
CA THR A 306 -3.28 4.09 7.11
C THR A 306 -2.29 4.36 8.24
N VAL A 307 -2.62 3.88 9.43
CA VAL A 307 -1.71 3.90 10.58
C VAL A 307 -0.38 3.21 10.26
N ASP A 308 -0.40 2.12 9.48
CA ASP A 308 0.80 1.38 9.13
C ASP A 308 1.71 2.19 8.20
N ASP A 309 1.13 2.82 7.18
CA ASP A 309 1.84 3.70 6.24
C ASP A 309 2.50 4.89 6.96
N VAL A 310 1.73 5.56 7.85
CA VAL A 310 2.21 6.70 8.62
C VAL A 310 3.29 6.30 9.61
N ALA A 311 3.09 5.21 10.36
CA ALA A 311 4.10 4.73 11.30
C ALA A 311 5.42 4.39 10.59
N GLY A 312 5.34 3.75 9.42
CA GLY A 312 6.51 3.40 8.61
C GLY A 312 7.30 4.63 8.17
N VAL A 313 6.63 5.63 7.61
CA VAL A 313 7.30 6.83 7.06
C VAL A 313 7.83 7.76 8.16
N LEU A 314 7.10 7.88 9.28
CA LEU A 314 7.54 8.66 10.44
C LEU A 314 8.82 8.11 11.05
N LYS A 315 9.03 6.79 11.03
CA LYS A 315 10.26 6.18 11.54
C LYS A 315 11.49 6.50 10.68
N LEU A 316 11.32 6.81 9.38
CA LEU A 316 12.42 7.24 8.50
C LEU A 316 12.73 8.74 8.61
N TYR A 317 11.68 9.57 8.65
CA TYR A 317 11.79 11.02 8.49
C TYR A 317 11.51 11.84 9.76
N GLY A 318 10.95 11.22 10.80
CA GLY A 318 10.40 11.92 11.95
C GLY A 318 9.06 12.59 11.64
N ALA A 319 8.41 13.14 12.67
CA ALA A 319 7.16 13.87 12.53
C ALA A 319 7.40 15.27 11.95
N ASN A 320 6.50 15.71 11.07
CA ASN A 320 6.48 17.08 10.58
C ASN A 320 6.31 18.06 11.76
N PRO A 321 7.27 18.96 12.06
CA PRO A 321 7.12 19.94 13.14
C PRO A 321 5.95 20.91 12.95
N LYS A 322 5.45 21.03 11.71
CA LYS A 322 4.27 21.83 11.34
C LYS A 322 2.96 21.04 11.39
N LEU A 323 2.97 19.75 11.77
CA LEU A 323 1.73 19.03 12.13
C LEU A 323 1.09 19.79 13.30
N ARG A 324 0.11 20.64 12.97
CA ARG A 324 -0.69 21.32 13.98
C ARG A 324 -1.71 20.32 14.48
N LEU A 325 -1.58 19.94 15.75
CA LEU A 325 -2.61 19.17 16.45
C LEU A 325 -3.98 19.89 16.41
N ASP A 326 -3.96 21.21 16.22
CA ASP A 326 -5.11 22.11 16.11
C ASP A 326 -5.99 21.83 14.88
N SER A 327 -5.39 21.40 13.76
CA SER A 327 -6.16 21.00 12.56
C SER A 327 -6.86 19.65 12.73
N LEU A 328 -6.40 18.85 13.70
CA LEU A 328 -7.04 17.60 14.10
C LEU A 328 -8.16 17.82 15.13
N THR A 329 -8.22 18.97 15.79
CA THR A 329 -9.26 19.28 16.79
C THR A 329 -10.36 20.20 16.23
N GLN A 330 -10.08 21.00 15.19
CA GLN A 330 -11.11 21.81 14.52
C GLN A 330 -12.19 20.98 13.81
N SER A 331 -11.91 19.71 13.46
CA SER A 331 -12.95 18.80 12.96
C SER A 331 -13.94 18.39 14.06
N GLU A 332 -13.56 18.40 15.34
CA GLU A 332 -14.47 18.09 16.46
C GLU A 332 -15.47 19.22 16.75
N ASP A 333 -15.05 20.49 16.63
CA ASP A 333 -15.93 21.64 16.89
C ASP A 333 -16.87 21.95 15.73
N SER A 334 -16.47 21.61 14.49
CA SER A 334 -17.35 21.72 13.32
C SER A 334 -18.46 20.65 13.30
N ILE A 335 -18.20 19.48 13.88
CA ILE A 335 -19.21 18.41 14.08
C ILE A 335 -20.27 18.83 15.12
N LYS A 336 -19.91 19.67 16.10
CA LYS A 336 -20.86 20.15 17.12
C LYS A 336 -21.78 21.28 16.64
N ASN A 337 -21.39 22.02 15.59
CA ASN A 337 -22.14 23.20 15.11
C ASN A 337 -22.80 23.02 13.73
N GLY A 338 -22.95 21.78 13.26
CA GLY A 338 -23.95 21.42 12.24
C GLY A 338 -23.81 22.10 10.87
N THR A 339 -22.63 22.61 10.50
CA THR A 339 -22.43 23.27 9.21
C THR A 339 -21.07 22.87 8.63
N VAL A 340 -21.04 21.83 7.78
CA VAL A 340 -20.17 21.63 6.60
C VAL A 340 -20.33 20.19 6.04
N SER A 341 -20.15 20.09 4.72
CA SER A 341 -20.44 18.98 3.80
C SER A 341 -19.89 17.60 4.19
N ARG A 342 -20.68 16.55 3.88
CA ARG A 342 -20.41 15.10 4.05
C ARG A 342 -19.27 14.57 3.14
N ARG A 343 -18.08 15.17 3.17
CA ARG A 343 -16.91 14.68 2.39
C ARG A 343 -15.74 14.14 3.22
N PHE A 344 -15.87 14.02 4.53
CA PHE A 344 -14.75 13.63 5.42
C PHE A 344 -15.16 12.65 6.54
N LEU A 345 -16.06 11.70 6.25
CA LEU A 345 -16.40 10.64 7.20
C LEU A 345 -16.36 9.27 6.53
N SER A 346 -15.16 8.74 6.39
CA SER A 346 -14.90 7.30 6.40
C SER A 346 -13.51 7.06 6.98
N GLY A 347 -13.45 6.51 8.20
CA GLY A 347 -12.20 6.14 8.87
C GLY A 347 -12.03 6.81 10.23
N ASN A 348 -11.63 6.03 11.24
CA ASN A 348 -11.47 6.39 12.65
C ASN A 348 -10.47 7.55 12.89
N PHE A 349 -10.90 8.78 12.64
CA PHE A 349 -10.12 9.99 12.84
C PHE A 349 -9.62 10.17 14.29
N ILE A 350 -10.44 9.80 15.28
CA ILE A 350 -10.10 9.88 16.71
C ILE A 350 -8.93 8.93 17.07
N GLY A 351 -8.84 7.78 16.41
CA GLY A 351 -7.71 6.86 16.59
C GLY A 351 -6.39 7.40 16.03
N TYR A 352 -6.49 8.14 14.92
CA TYR A 352 -5.35 8.76 14.25
C TYR A 352 -4.66 9.81 15.14
N VAL A 353 -5.44 10.67 15.79
CA VAL A 353 -4.92 11.73 16.68
C VAL A 353 -4.25 11.13 17.92
N LEU A 354 -4.90 10.17 18.56
CA LEU A 354 -4.38 9.54 19.78
C LEU A 354 -3.09 8.75 19.51
N LEU A 355 -3.00 8.05 18.38
CA LEU A 355 -1.83 7.24 18.04
C LEU A 355 -0.65 8.10 17.56
N VAL A 356 -0.89 9.19 16.82
CA VAL A 356 0.17 10.16 16.47
C VAL A 356 0.71 10.84 17.73
N VAL A 357 -0.15 11.21 18.68
CA VAL A 357 0.29 11.76 19.98
C VAL A 357 1.10 10.71 20.77
N VAL A 358 0.69 9.45 20.77
CA VAL A 358 1.47 8.37 21.42
C VAL A 358 2.82 8.15 20.71
N LEU A 359 2.86 8.05 19.39
CA LEU A 359 4.10 7.87 18.63
C LEU A 359 5.08 9.04 18.82
N ILE A 360 4.59 10.27 18.88
CA ILE A 360 5.41 11.47 19.17
C ILE A 360 5.95 11.46 20.61
N LEU A 361 5.22 10.85 21.57
CA LEU A 361 5.65 10.77 22.97
C LEU A 361 6.65 9.63 23.25
N PHE A 362 6.86 8.70 22.30
CA PHE A 362 7.71 7.52 22.46
C PHE A 362 8.81 7.36 21.38
N LEU A 363 8.93 8.32 20.45
CA LEU A 363 10.14 8.58 19.64
C LEU A 363 11.03 9.59 20.39
#